data_AF-A0A839IYP5-F1
#
_entry.id   AF-A0A839IYP5-F1
#
_cell.length_a   1.000
_cell.length_b   1.000
_cell.length_c   1.000
_cell.angle_alpha   90.00
_cell.angle_beta   90.00
_cell.angle_gamma   90.00
#
_symmetry.space_group_name_H-M   'P 1'
#
loop_
_entity.id
_entity.type
_entity.pdbx_description
1 polymer ?
#
loop_
_entity_poly.entity_id
_entity_poly.type
_entity_poly.pdbx_seq_one_letter_code
_entity_poly.pdbx_strand_id
1 'polypeptide(L)'
;MEAAIILVFVMGYLAITLEHSIKIDKLIPALVMMAICWALIALGLESFPQWFDSGKHALLENFGALGHEDKMHLMEETLLHHLGKTAEILVFLLGAMTIVEIIDYFDGFATIKGFIKTKKKTKILWIFSVLAFILSAIIDNLT
;
A
#
# COMPACT_ATOMS: atom_id res chain seq x y z
N MET A 1 -11.27 19.65 16.85
CA MET A 1 -11.12 18.98 15.54
C MET A 1 -10.77 17.51 15.69
N GLU A 2 -9.92 17.14 16.64
CA GLU A 2 -9.51 15.75 16.93
C GLU A 2 -10.70 14.77 17.04
N ALA A 3 -11.72 15.11 17.84
CA ALA A 3 -12.91 14.25 17.98
C ALA A 3 -13.65 14.01 16.65
N ALA A 4 -13.66 14.99 15.74
CA ALA A 4 -14.28 14.82 14.42
C ALA A 4 -13.46 13.86 13.54
N ILE A 5 -12.12 13.95 13.58
CA ILE A 5 -11.23 13.02 12.87
C ILE A 5 -11.42 11.60 13.39
N ILE A 6 -11.45 11.43 14.72
CA ILE A 6 -11.67 10.12 15.36
C ILE A 6 -13.04 9.56 14.95
N LEU A 7 -14.08 10.39 14.92
CA LEU A 7 -15.42 9.96 14.52
C LEU A 7 -15.47 9.55 13.05
N VAL A 8 -14.86 10.31 12.14
CA VAL A 8 -14.72 9.94 10.73
C VAL A 8 -13.96 8.61 10.58
N PHE A 9 -12.86 8.45 11.32
CA PHE A 9 -12.06 7.23 11.29
C PHE A 9 -12.86 6.00 11.75
N VAL A 10 -13.58 6.09 12.88
CA VAL A 10 -14.40 4.97 13.37
C VAL A 10 -15.54 4.66 12.40
N MET A 11 -16.25 5.66 11.89
CA MET A 11 -17.32 5.43 10.90
C MET A 11 -16.79 4.83 9.60
N GLY A 12 -15.66 5.33 9.10
CA GLY A 12 -15.01 4.80 7.90
C GLY A 12 -14.56 3.36 8.09
N TYR A 13 -13.94 3.05 9.23
CA TYR A 13 -13.55 1.68 9.56
C TYR A 13 -14.75 0.75 9.69
N LEU A 14 -15.83 1.18 10.35
CA LEU A 14 -17.07 0.43 10.41
C LEU A 14 -17.63 0.15 9.01
N ALA A 15 -17.63 1.14 8.11
CA ALA A 15 -18.06 0.98 6.74
C ALA A 15 -17.22 -0.05 5.96
N ILE A 16 -15.91 -0.13 6.22
CA ILE A 16 -15.03 -1.17 5.66
C ILE A 16 -15.45 -2.55 6.19
N THR A 17 -15.63 -2.70 7.51
CA THR A 17 -15.99 -4.00 8.11
C THR A 17 -17.38 -4.49 7.72
N LEU A 18 -18.31 -3.57 7.44
CA LEU A 18 -19.69 -3.87 7.04
C LEU A 18 -19.87 -4.03 5.52
N GLU A 19 -18.78 -4.16 4.77
CA GLU A 19 -18.76 -4.39 3.31
C GLU A 19 -19.87 -5.35 2.84
N HIS A 20 -19.99 -6.50 3.51
CA HIS A 20 -20.96 -7.53 3.12
C HIS A 20 -22.43 -7.09 3.30
N SER A 21 -22.71 -6.25 4.31
CA SER A 21 -24.06 -5.73 4.56
C SER A 21 -24.41 -4.56 3.64
N ILE A 22 -23.43 -3.70 3.35
CA ILE A 22 -23.62 -2.44 2.60
C ILE A 22 -23.44 -2.65 1.08
N LYS A 23 -22.82 -3.76 0.64
CA LYS A 23 -22.54 -4.10 -0.76
C LYS A 23 -21.74 -3.02 -1.51
N ILE A 24 -20.93 -2.26 -0.79
CA ILE A 24 -19.97 -1.30 -1.32
C ILE A 24 -18.59 -1.92 -1.20
N ASP A 25 -17.79 -1.87 -2.26
CA ASP A 25 -16.39 -2.32 -2.23
C ASP A 25 -15.61 -1.60 -1.14
N LYS A 26 -14.93 -2.35 -0.28
CA LYS A 26 -14.10 -1.86 0.84
C LYS A 26 -13.09 -0.77 0.45
N LEU A 27 -12.66 -0.72 -0.80
CA LEU A 27 -11.74 0.30 -1.32
C LEU A 27 -12.38 1.69 -1.29
N ILE A 28 -13.67 1.81 -1.59
CA ILE A 28 -14.35 3.11 -1.69
C ILE A 28 -14.44 3.78 -0.30
N PRO A 29 -14.97 3.14 0.77
CA PRO A 29 -14.98 3.73 2.10
C PRO A 29 -13.57 4.00 2.65
N ALA A 30 -12.59 3.15 2.34
CA ALA A 30 -11.20 3.36 2.76
C ALA A 30 -10.59 4.63 2.15
N LEU A 31 -10.77 4.84 0.84
CA LEU A 31 -10.29 6.04 0.14
C LEU A 31 -10.99 7.30 0.64
N VAL A 32 -12.31 7.26 0.82
CA VAL A 32 -13.09 8.39 1.34
C VAL A 32 -12.66 8.73 2.77
N MET A 33 -12.51 7.73 3.64
CA MET A 33 -12.02 7.91 5.01
C MET A 33 -10.64 8.56 5.01
N MET A 34 -9.70 8.06 4.21
CA MET A 34 -8.35 8.63 4.10
C MET A 34 -8.38 10.09 3.65
N ALA A 35 -9.11 10.41 2.58
CA ALA A 35 -9.20 11.76 2.04
C ALA A 35 -9.81 12.74 3.05
N ILE A 36 -10.90 12.36 3.73
CA ILE A 36 -11.56 13.23 4.71
C ILE A 36 -10.66 13.42 5.95
N CYS A 37 -10.03 12.37 6.47
CA CYS A 37 -9.14 12.48 7.62
C CYS A 37 -7.98 13.43 7.33
N TRP A 38 -7.30 13.28 6.18
CA TRP A 38 -6.20 14.17 5.80
C TRP A 38 -6.66 15.61 5.53
N ALA A 39 -7.84 15.81 4.93
CA ALA A 39 -8.41 17.15 4.76
C ALA A 39 -8.71 17.83 6.10
N LEU A 40 -9.29 17.09 7.07
CA LEU A 40 -9.55 17.61 8.41
C LEU A 40 -8.26 17.90 9.19
N ILE A 41 -7.21 17.09 9.00
CA ILE A 41 -5.87 17.35 9.57
C ILE A 41 -5.28 18.64 8.99
N ALA A 42 -5.32 18.82 7.68
CA ALA A 42 -4.78 20.01 7.01
C ALA A 42 -5.50 21.30 7.44
N LEU A 43 -6.84 21.27 7.53
CA LEU A 43 -7.63 22.41 8.02
C LEU A 43 -7.44 22.66 9.53
N GLY A 44 -7.11 21.61 10.28
CA GLY A 44 -6.96 21.66 11.74
C GLY A 44 -5.53 21.75 12.25
N LEU A 45 -4.57 21.96 11.37
CA LEU A 45 -3.15 21.78 11.64
C LEU A 45 -2.65 22.62 12.82
N GLU A 46 -3.18 23.83 12.98
CA GLU A 46 -2.80 24.75 14.05
C GLU A 46 -3.25 24.29 15.44
N SER A 47 -4.31 23.48 15.51
CA SER A 47 -4.89 23.03 16.78
C SER A 47 -4.13 21.89 17.45
N PHE A 48 -3.19 21.27 16.74
CA PHE A 48 -2.40 20.15 17.27
C PHE A 48 -1.20 20.64 18.09
N PRO A 49 -1.06 20.20 19.36
CA PRO A 49 0.10 20.54 20.18
C PRO A 49 1.33 19.67 19.85
N GLN A 50 1.10 18.46 19.36
CA GLN A 50 2.12 17.44 19.09
C GLN A 50 1.94 16.86 17.69
N TRP A 51 3.03 16.40 17.08
CA TRP A 51 3.01 15.74 15.77
C TRP A 51 3.81 14.45 15.80
N PHE A 52 3.39 13.45 15.03
CA PHE A 52 4.13 12.20 14.89
C PHE A 52 5.07 12.28 13.69
N ASP A 53 6.38 12.20 13.94
CA ASP A 53 7.39 12.15 12.90
C ASP A 53 7.57 10.69 12.44
N SER A 54 7.07 10.38 11.24
CA SER A 54 7.16 9.04 10.65
C SER A 54 8.59 8.62 10.30
N GLY A 55 9.50 9.57 10.07
CA GLY A 55 10.92 9.26 9.81
C GLY A 55 11.63 8.80 11.08
N LYS A 56 11.41 9.51 12.20
CA LYS A 56 12.07 9.23 13.49
C LYS A 56 11.28 8.29 14.40
N HIS A 57 10.06 7.91 14.02
CA HIS A 57 9.15 7.09 14.84
C HIS A 57 8.97 7.67 16.26
N ALA A 58 8.91 8.99 16.36
CA ALA A 58 8.91 9.72 17.61
C ALA A 58 7.86 10.84 17.61
N LEU A 59 7.34 11.16 18.78
CA LEU A 59 6.43 12.29 18.97
C LEU A 59 7.23 13.58 19.15
N LEU A 60 6.91 14.56 18.33
CA LEU A 60 7.46 15.91 18.36
C LEU A 60 6.59 16.76 19.30
N GLU A 61 7.06 16.95 20.53
CA GLU A 61 6.33 17.70 21.56
C GLU A 61 6.31 19.21 21.30
N ASN A 62 7.27 19.73 20.54
CA ASN A 62 7.41 21.15 20.25
C ASN A 62 6.61 21.62 19.03
N PHE A 63 5.79 20.74 18.45
CA PHE A 63 5.06 21.04 17.21
C PHE A 63 4.15 22.25 17.34
N GLY A 64 3.43 22.37 18.46
CA GLY A 64 2.51 23.49 18.71
C GLY A 64 3.17 24.87 18.62
N ALA A 65 4.46 24.97 18.94
CA ALA A 65 5.24 26.22 18.92
C ALA A 65 5.84 26.57 17.55
N LEU A 66 5.75 25.67 16.56
CA LEU A 66 6.23 25.91 15.20
C LEU A 66 5.31 26.86 14.43
N GLY A 67 5.88 27.55 13.43
CA GLY A 67 5.11 28.37 12.51
C GLY A 67 4.18 27.53 11.62
N HIS A 68 3.16 28.15 11.03
CA HIS A 68 2.21 27.47 10.14
C HIS A 68 2.92 26.78 8.95
N GLU A 69 3.88 27.47 8.32
CA GLU A 69 4.66 26.95 7.19
C GLU A 69 5.44 25.69 7.57
N ASP A 70 6.11 25.68 8.73
CA ASP A 70 6.87 24.52 9.20
C ASP A 70 5.94 23.34 9.52
N LYS A 71 4.78 23.61 10.12
CA LYS A 71 3.76 22.57 10.37
C LYS A 71 3.27 21.96 9.06
N MET A 72 3.01 22.78 8.05
CA MET A 72 2.54 22.33 6.73
C MET A 72 3.59 21.44 6.05
N HIS A 73 4.86 21.84 6.10
CA HIS A 73 5.96 21.07 5.54
C HIS A 73 6.09 19.69 6.22
N LEU A 74 6.01 19.63 7.55
CA LEU A 74 6.04 18.35 8.29
C LEU A 74 4.83 17.45 7.96
N MET A 75 3.65 18.05 7.80
CA MET A 75 2.45 17.34 7.39
C MET A 75 2.60 16.74 5.98
N GLU A 76 3.08 17.55 5.02
CA GLU A 76 3.31 17.12 3.65
C GLU A 76 4.34 15.99 3.58
N GLU A 77 5.47 16.12 4.28
CA GLU A 77 6.51 15.09 4.36
C GLU A 77 5.95 13.77 4.92
N THR A 78 5.14 13.84 5.99
CA THR A 78 4.50 12.67 6.60
C THR A 78 3.51 12.00 5.65
N LEU A 79 2.68 12.79 4.96
CA LEU A 79 1.72 12.29 3.97
C LEU A 79 2.44 11.62 2.81
N LEU A 80 3.44 12.29 2.23
CA LEU A 80 4.23 11.79 1.10
C LEU A 80 5.02 10.55 1.48
N HIS A 81 5.50 10.42 2.72
CA HIS A 81 6.17 9.22 3.18
C HIS A 81 5.23 7.99 3.13
N HIS A 82 4.04 8.09 3.73
CA HIS A 82 3.09 6.97 3.75
C HIS A 82 2.49 6.68 2.37
N LEU A 83 2.13 7.73 1.63
CA LEU A 83 1.64 7.61 0.26
C LEU A 83 2.71 7.02 -0.65
N GLY A 84 3.95 7.49 -0.53
CA GLY A 84 5.10 7.03 -1.29
C GLY A 84 5.39 5.56 -1.07
N LYS A 85 5.49 5.10 0.18
CA LYS A 85 5.69 3.67 0.50
C LYS A 85 4.54 2.79 -0.01
N THR A 86 3.30 3.29 0.05
CA THR A 86 2.14 2.54 -0.45
C THR A 86 2.14 2.49 -1.99
N ALA A 87 2.39 3.63 -2.65
CA ALA A 87 2.47 3.73 -4.10
C ALA A 87 3.63 2.91 -4.68
N GLU A 88 4.78 2.89 -4.00
CA GLU A 88 5.93 2.04 -4.33
C GLU A 88 5.50 0.57 -4.43
N ILE A 89 4.82 0.04 -3.40
CA ILE A 89 4.33 -1.35 -3.40
C ILE A 89 3.28 -1.56 -4.50
N LEU A 90 2.35 -0.61 -4.70
CA LEU A 90 1.32 -0.73 -5.73
C LEU A 90 1.90 -0.73 -7.14
N VAL A 91 2.81 0.18 -7.45
CA VAL A 91 3.48 0.26 -8.76
C VAL A 91 4.36 -0.97 -8.97
N PHE A 92 5.03 -1.45 -7.92
CA PHE A 92 5.80 -2.69 -7.95
C PHE A 92 4.90 -3.90 -8.30
N LEU A 93 3.79 -4.08 -7.58
CA LEU A 93 2.85 -5.19 -7.83
C LEU A 93 2.19 -5.09 -9.19
N LEU A 94 1.85 -3.87 -9.64
CA LEU A 94 1.31 -3.62 -10.97
C LEU A 94 2.33 -4.03 -12.04
N GLY A 95 3.60 -3.64 -11.88
CA GLY A 95 4.69 -4.01 -12.78
C GLY A 95 4.90 -5.53 -12.81
N ALA A 96 5.03 -6.16 -11.65
CA ALA A 96 5.21 -7.61 -11.52
C ALA A 96 4.05 -8.39 -12.15
N MET A 97 2.80 -8.02 -11.83
CA MET A 97 1.61 -8.66 -12.38
C MET A 97 1.51 -8.48 -13.90
N THR A 98 1.83 -7.28 -14.40
CA THR A 98 1.84 -6.99 -15.85
C THR A 98 2.92 -7.81 -16.57
N ILE A 99 4.13 -7.90 -16.03
CA ILE A 99 5.21 -8.72 -16.63
C ILE A 99 4.79 -10.20 -16.69
N VAL A 100 4.19 -10.72 -15.61
CA VAL A 100 3.65 -12.10 -15.59
C VAL A 100 2.60 -12.30 -16.68
N GLU A 101 1.66 -11.36 -16.83
CA GLU A 101 0.60 -11.42 -17.83
C GLU A 101 1.15 -11.36 -19.26
N ILE A 102 2.15 -10.51 -19.51
CA ILE A 102 2.80 -10.41 -20.83
C ILE A 102 3.58 -11.69 -21.17
N ILE A 103 4.31 -12.27 -20.21
CA ILE A 103 5.02 -13.54 -20.42
C ILE A 103 4.03 -14.67 -20.76
N ASP A 104 2.88 -14.73 -20.10
CA ASP A 104 1.84 -15.72 -20.41
C ASP A 104 1.20 -15.45 -21.77
N TYR A 105 0.91 -14.18 -22.10
CA TYR A 105 0.34 -13.77 -23.40
C TYR A 105 1.21 -14.19 -24.60
N PHE A 106 2.53 -14.12 -24.47
CA PHE A 106 3.48 -14.54 -25.52
C PHE A 106 3.90 -16.01 -25.41
N ASP A 107 3.14 -16.86 -24.70
CA ASP A 107 3.45 -18.28 -24.51
C ASP A 107 4.87 -18.53 -23.93
N GLY A 108 5.41 -17.60 -23.14
CA GLY A 108 6.74 -17.74 -22.53
C GLY A 108 6.87 -19.00 -21.67
N PHE A 109 5.77 -19.41 -21.03
CA PHE A 109 5.70 -20.67 -20.28
C PHE A 109 5.58 -21.93 -21.15
N ALA A 110 5.29 -21.82 -22.45
CA ALA A 110 5.21 -22.97 -23.36
C ALA A 110 6.58 -23.67 -23.51
N THR A 111 7.66 -22.90 -23.59
CA THR A 111 9.04 -23.42 -23.61
C THR A 111 9.34 -24.22 -22.33
N ILE A 112 8.93 -23.69 -21.18
CA ILE A 112 9.11 -24.35 -19.88
C ILE A 112 8.26 -25.63 -19.81
N LYS A 113 6.99 -25.57 -20.24
CA LYS A 113 6.08 -26.73 -20.33
C LYS A 113 6.65 -27.85 -21.21
N GLY A 114 7.31 -27.50 -22.33
CA GLY A 114 7.94 -28.47 -23.24
C GLY A 114 9.19 -29.15 -22.66
N PHE A 115 9.92 -28.47 -21.77
CA PHE A 115 11.12 -29.00 -21.12
C PHE A 115 10.81 -29.99 -19.99
N ILE A 116 9.65 -29.84 -19.34
CA ILE A 116 9.23 -30.70 -18.22
C ILE A 116 8.51 -31.95 -18.75
N LYS A 117 9.24 -33.05 -18.95
CA LYS A 117 8.67 -34.33 -19.42
C LYS A 117 8.25 -35.32 -18.32
N THR A 118 8.47 -35.00 -17.05
CA THR A 118 8.20 -35.94 -15.94
C THR A 118 6.73 -35.92 -15.53
N LYS A 119 6.13 -37.09 -15.27
CA LYS A 119 4.74 -37.23 -14.77
C LYS A 119 4.64 -37.46 -13.26
N LYS A 120 5.78 -37.57 -12.55
CA LYS A 120 5.79 -37.82 -11.10
C LYS A 120 5.51 -36.51 -10.36
N LYS A 121 4.37 -36.44 -9.64
CA LYS A 121 3.92 -35.25 -8.89
C LYS A 121 5.03 -34.62 -8.04
N THR A 122 5.81 -35.43 -7.32
CA THR A 122 6.93 -34.97 -6.48
C THR A 122 8.04 -34.30 -7.28
N LYS A 123 8.40 -34.85 -8.44
CA LYS A 123 9.45 -34.26 -9.30
C LYS A 123 8.96 -32.98 -9.97
N ILE A 124 7.70 -32.94 -10.40
CA ILE A 124 7.08 -31.72 -10.95
C ILE A 124 7.10 -30.60 -9.91
N LEU A 125 6.71 -30.89 -8.66
CA LEU A 125 6.73 -29.92 -7.57
C LEU A 125 8.11 -29.34 -7.32
N TRP A 126 9.15 -30.18 -7.28
CA TRP A 126 10.53 -29.72 -7.10
C TRP A 126 11.01 -28.85 -8.27
N ILE A 127 10.72 -29.26 -9.51
CA ILE A 127 11.06 -28.47 -10.70
C ILE A 127 10.36 -27.10 -10.64
N PHE A 128 9.04 -27.08 -10.38
CA PHE A 128 8.28 -25.84 -10.28
C PHE A 128 8.75 -24.94 -9.14
N SER A 129 9.16 -25.51 -8.00
CA SER A 129 9.66 -24.72 -6.86
C SER A 129 10.97 -24.01 -7.21
N VAL A 130 11.90 -24.70 -7.87
CA VAL A 130 13.17 -24.10 -8.33
C VAL A 130 12.92 -23.07 -9.44
N LEU A 131 12.01 -23.37 -10.37
CA LEU A 131 11.63 -22.45 -11.43
C LEU A 131 10.97 -21.18 -10.89
N ALA A 132 10.01 -21.31 -9.98
CA ALA A 132 9.32 -20.20 -9.33
C ALA A 132 10.29 -19.36 -8.49
N PHE A 133 11.27 -19.98 -7.84
CA PHE A 133 12.32 -19.28 -7.11
C PHE A 133 13.19 -18.39 -8.02
N ILE A 134 13.66 -18.93 -9.15
CA ILE A 134 14.44 -18.14 -10.12
C ILE A 134 13.57 -17.07 -10.78
N LEU A 135 12.32 -17.41 -11.11
CA LEU A 135 11.41 -16.50 -11.78
C LEU A 135 10.97 -15.34 -10.87
N SER A 136 10.77 -15.57 -9.57
CA SER A 136 10.53 -14.50 -8.58
C SER A 136 11.69 -13.52 -8.55
N ALA A 137 12.94 -14.00 -8.55
CA ALA A 137 14.08 -13.10 -8.60
C ALA A 137 14.12 -12.27 -9.90
N ILE A 138 13.69 -12.79 -11.05
CA ILE A 138 13.70 -12.02 -12.31
C ILE A 138 12.55 -11.01 -12.35
N ILE A 139 11.37 -11.38 -11.86
CA ILE A 139 10.17 -10.52 -11.86
C ILE A 139 10.31 -9.41 -10.81
N ASP A 140 10.81 -9.74 -9.61
CA ASP A 140 10.90 -8.82 -8.48
C ASP A 140 12.19 -7.95 -8.51
N ASN A 141 13.27 -8.40 -9.17
CA ASN A 141 14.59 -7.73 -9.18
C ASN A 141 14.95 -7.05 -10.52
N LEU A 142 14.00 -6.87 -11.44
CA LEU A 142 14.14 -5.97 -12.59
C LEU A 142 13.84 -4.49 -12.24
N THR A 143 13.92 -4.17 -10.94
CA THR A 143 13.84 -2.83 -10.36
C THR A 143 15.24 -2.30 -10.06
#